data_AF-A0A7C4GP67-F1
#
_entry.id   AF-A0A7C4GP67-F1
#
_cell.length_a   1.000
_cell.length_b   1.000
_cell.length_c   1.000
_cell.angle_alpha   90.00
_cell.angle_beta   90.00
_cell.angle_gamma   90.00
#
_symmetry.space_group_name_H-M   'P 1'
#
loop_
_entity.id
_entity.type
_entity.pdbx_description
1 polymer ?
#
loop_
_entity_poly.entity_id
_entity_poly.type
_entity_poly.pdbx_seq_one_letter_code
_entity_poly.pdbx_strand_id
1 'polypeptide(L)'
;MSNESSRIRPLRDITEEYRSLFNKTIDSKDRDRIGFLLVFYNWIDDFMRGGFDENEKAFAIRSAFAIAKRLLESKLDGARLSKIGQIIEESKSIRGDMDALFIAEHLKLQFFEDCKLDSENPDWELIDKYLNHWMNSLKEKEIGIKYYCRDENGEIIEDNERVLTTGPSFFRHCAAECVEWFFNMELKPIDYTPESLMELDRVVDAHWPRELFRDISINSDEPQSIVLLKLVLMTGSYLGEVLVRRLGGRWEKSEDLGWHIRIKETRINVFNIAEKAFRETSSFYETFKLLEKT
;
A
#
# COMPACT_ATOMS: atom_id res chain seq x y z
N MET A 1 25.51 -26.52 -7.06
CA MET A 1 24.76 -25.79 -8.09
C MET A 1 23.39 -26.43 -8.23
N SER A 2 22.46 -26.04 -7.35
CA SER A 2 21.04 -26.32 -7.49
C SER A 2 20.38 -24.98 -7.77
N ASN A 3 19.84 -24.85 -8.98
CA ASN A 3 19.07 -23.72 -9.44
C ASN A 3 17.75 -23.68 -8.64
N GLU A 4 17.76 -23.09 -7.44
CA GLU A 4 16.53 -22.59 -6.81
C GLU A 4 16.17 -21.29 -7.53
N SER A 5 15.62 -21.46 -8.74
CA SER A 5 14.79 -20.44 -9.37
C SER A 5 13.85 -19.89 -8.30
N SER A 6 14.03 -18.62 -7.97
CA SER A 6 13.09 -17.86 -7.16
C SER A 6 11.69 -18.18 -7.66
N ARG A 7 10.86 -18.77 -6.79
CA ARG A 7 9.44 -19.00 -7.10
C ARG A 7 8.70 -17.66 -7.00
N ILE A 8 9.00 -16.76 -7.93
CA ILE A 8 8.11 -15.67 -8.29
C ILE A 8 6.87 -16.37 -8.86
N ARG A 9 5.72 -16.20 -8.22
CA ARG A 9 4.45 -16.73 -8.74
C ARG A 9 4.29 -16.24 -10.18
N PRO A 10 4.23 -17.11 -11.21
CA PRO A 10 4.08 -16.67 -12.58
C PRO A 10 2.84 -15.81 -12.70
N LEU A 11 2.86 -14.79 -13.59
CA LEU A 11 1.69 -13.94 -13.89
C LEU A 11 0.41 -14.78 -14.14
N ARG A 12 0.61 -15.99 -14.68
CA ARG A 12 -0.40 -17.02 -14.89
C ARG A 12 -1.21 -17.35 -13.64
N ASP A 13 -0.58 -17.53 -12.48
CA ASP A 13 -1.27 -17.96 -11.26
C ASP A 13 -2.15 -16.83 -10.68
N ILE A 14 -1.69 -15.58 -10.77
CA ILE A 14 -2.51 -14.40 -10.43
C ILE A 14 -3.70 -14.28 -11.38
N THR A 15 -3.49 -14.58 -12.66
CA THR A 15 -4.57 -14.59 -13.65
C THR A 15 -5.60 -15.68 -13.34
N GLU A 16 -5.18 -16.83 -12.80
CA GLU A 16 -6.08 -17.90 -12.36
C GLU A 16 -6.88 -17.50 -11.11
N GLU A 17 -6.24 -16.87 -10.12
CA GLU A 17 -6.94 -16.38 -8.92
C GLU A 17 -7.91 -15.24 -9.25
N TYR A 18 -7.47 -14.30 -10.09
CA TYR A 18 -8.33 -13.25 -10.63
C TYR A 18 -9.54 -13.83 -11.35
N ARG A 19 -9.33 -14.84 -12.21
CA ARG A 19 -10.43 -15.54 -12.89
C ARG A 19 -11.37 -16.24 -11.91
N SER A 20 -10.85 -16.84 -10.84
CA SER A 20 -11.66 -17.46 -9.79
C SER A 20 -12.53 -16.43 -9.07
N LEU A 21 -11.94 -15.30 -8.62
CA LEU A 21 -12.67 -14.19 -8.02
C LEU A 21 -13.73 -13.65 -8.99
N PHE A 22 -13.37 -13.55 -10.27
CA PHE A 22 -14.25 -13.06 -11.31
C PHE A 22 -15.47 -13.96 -11.48
N ASN A 23 -15.25 -15.26 -11.67
CA ASN A 23 -16.35 -16.23 -11.80
C ASN A 23 -17.24 -16.22 -10.56
N LYS A 24 -16.66 -16.24 -9.35
CA LYS A 24 -17.40 -16.16 -8.08
C LYS A 24 -18.27 -14.90 -8.01
N THR A 25 -17.76 -13.76 -8.47
CA THR A 25 -18.50 -12.50 -8.47
C THR A 25 -19.62 -12.51 -9.50
N ILE A 26 -19.38 -12.99 -10.72
CA ILE A 26 -20.42 -13.17 -11.74
C ILE A 26 -21.54 -14.10 -11.24
N ASP A 27 -21.16 -15.22 -10.63
CA ASP A 27 -22.09 -16.24 -10.12
C ASP A 27 -22.96 -15.72 -8.97
N SER A 28 -22.48 -14.72 -8.21
CA SER A 28 -23.26 -14.05 -7.16
C SER A 28 -24.49 -13.30 -7.70
N LYS A 29 -24.48 -12.93 -8.99
CA LYS A 29 -25.50 -12.11 -9.66
C LYS A 29 -25.70 -10.72 -9.03
N ASP A 30 -24.80 -10.28 -8.15
CA ASP A 30 -24.77 -8.92 -7.62
C ASP A 30 -24.26 -7.97 -8.72
N ARG A 31 -25.19 -7.21 -9.32
CA ARG A 31 -24.88 -6.33 -10.46
C ARG A 31 -23.86 -5.27 -10.13
N ASP A 32 -23.87 -4.74 -8.91
CA ASP A 32 -23.00 -3.62 -8.53
C ASP A 32 -21.58 -4.12 -8.30
N ARG A 33 -21.43 -5.30 -7.67
CA ARG A 33 -20.12 -5.95 -7.53
C ARG A 33 -19.55 -6.39 -8.87
N ILE A 34 -20.40 -6.91 -9.77
CA ILE A 34 -19.99 -7.24 -11.14
C ILE A 34 -19.52 -5.98 -11.87
N GLY A 35 -20.29 -4.88 -11.79
CA GLY A 35 -19.92 -3.61 -12.39
C GLY A 35 -18.58 -3.08 -11.86
N PHE A 36 -18.39 -3.11 -10.54
CA PHE A 36 -17.14 -2.70 -9.90
C PHE A 36 -15.95 -3.57 -10.33
N LEU A 37 -16.14 -4.89 -10.39
CA LEU A 37 -15.08 -5.80 -10.85
C LEU A 37 -14.67 -5.52 -12.30
N LEU A 38 -15.62 -5.15 -13.17
CA LEU A 38 -15.34 -4.83 -14.57
C LEU A 38 -14.46 -3.58 -14.72
N VAL A 39 -14.54 -2.61 -13.79
CA VAL A 39 -13.61 -1.46 -13.76
C VAL A 39 -12.17 -1.94 -13.62
N PHE A 40 -11.91 -2.83 -12.66
CA PHE A 40 -10.56 -3.39 -12.46
C PHE A 40 -10.14 -4.31 -13.60
N TYR A 41 -11.08 -5.05 -14.22
CA TYR A 41 -10.78 -5.86 -15.41
C TYR A 41 -10.27 -4.99 -16.55
N ASN A 42 -11.01 -3.94 -16.91
CA ASN A 42 -10.64 -3.03 -17.99
C ASN A 42 -9.31 -2.34 -17.69
N TRP A 43 -9.12 -1.93 -16.44
CA TRP A 43 -7.90 -1.29 -16.00
C TRP A 43 -6.67 -2.21 -16.09
N ILE A 44 -6.80 -3.47 -15.66
CA ILE A 44 -5.75 -4.48 -15.83
C ILE A 44 -5.48 -4.75 -17.32
N ASP A 45 -6.51 -4.88 -18.15
CA ASP A 45 -6.37 -5.10 -19.60
C ASP A 45 -5.63 -3.93 -20.28
N ASP A 46 -5.96 -2.70 -19.92
CA ASP A 46 -5.27 -1.51 -20.43
C ASP A 46 -3.80 -1.45 -19.99
N PHE A 47 -3.50 -1.75 -18.72
CA PHE A 47 -2.12 -1.91 -18.23
C PHE A 47 -1.35 -2.96 -19.04
N MET A 48 -1.99 -4.09 -19.34
CA MET A 48 -1.38 -5.18 -20.11
C MET A 48 -1.06 -4.79 -21.55
N ARG A 49 -1.91 -3.94 -22.15
CA ARG A 49 -1.72 -3.39 -23.50
C ARG A 49 -0.72 -2.22 -23.53
N GLY A 50 -0.45 -1.60 -22.38
CA GLY A 50 0.51 -0.52 -22.23
C GLY A 50 1.95 -0.93 -22.55
N GLY A 51 2.80 0.09 -22.78
CA GLY A 51 4.23 -0.06 -23.07
C GLY A 51 5.10 -0.39 -21.86
N PHE A 52 4.50 -0.79 -20.74
CA PHE A 52 5.19 -1.18 -19.51
C PHE A 52 6.01 -2.46 -19.70
N ASP A 53 7.07 -2.61 -18.93
CA ASP A 53 7.81 -3.86 -18.87
C ASP A 53 7.06 -4.96 -18.08
N GLU A 54 7.54 -6.20 -18.16
CA GLU A 54 6.89 -7.35 -17.51
C GLU A 54 6.82 -7.22 -15.97
N ASN A 55 7.79 -6.55 -15.34
CA ASN A 55 7.81 -6.37 -13.89
C ASN A 55 6.80 -5.29 -13.47
N GLU A 56 6.75 -4.19 -14.21
CA GLU A 56 5.76 -3.11 -14.03
C GLU A 56 4.33 -3.64 -14.19
N LYS A 57 4.08 -4.45 -15.23
CA LYS A 57 2.80 -5.13 -15.45
C LYS A 57 2.45 -6.07 -14.31
N ALA A 58 3.39 -6.92 -13.89
CA ALA A 58 3.16 -7.84 -12.79
C ALA A 58 2.83 -7.11 -11.49
N PHE A 59 3.51 -5.99 -11.20
CA PHE A 59 3.24 -5.17 -10.02
C PHE A 59 1.85 -4.51 -10.08
N ALA A 60 1.53 -3.85 -11.20
CA ALA A 60 0.25 -3.16 -11.38
C ALA A 60 -0.91 -4.14 -11.25
N ILE A 61 -0.82 -5.31 -11.88
CA ILE A 61 -1.85 -6.36 -11.78
C ILE A 61 -2.02 -6.83 -10.35
N ARG A 62 -0.94 -7.14 -9.64
CA ARG A 62 -1.01 -7.61 -8.24
C ARG A 62 -1.67 -6.56 -7.35
N SER A 63 -1.29 -5.31 -7.50
CA SER A 63 -1.82 -4.20 -6.70
C SER A 63 -3.30 -3.96 -7.00
N ALA A 64 -3.67 -3.84 -8.27
CA ALA A 64 -5.05 -3.67 -8.70
C ALA A 64 -5.93 -4.84 -8.24
N PHE A 65 -5.44 -6.08 -8.37
CA PHE A 65 -6.16 -7.26 -7.90
C PHE A 65 -6.36 -7.27 -6.38
N ALA A 66 -5.31 -6.96 -5.60
CA ALA A 66 -5.40 -6.93 -4.15
C ALA A 66 -6.43 -5.89 -3.65
N ILE A 67 -6.44 -4.70 -4.27
CA ILE A 67 -7.42 -3.65 -4.00
C ILE A 67 -8.83 -4.14 -4.35
N ALA A 68 -9.02 -4.65 -5.57
CA ALA A 68 -10.31 -5.14 -6.05
C ALA A 68 -10.88 -6.20 -5.12
N LYS A 69 -10.07 -7.21 -4.80
CA LYS A 69 -10.42 -8.32 -3.92
C LYS A 69 -10.86 -7.82 -2.56
N ARG A 70 -10.05 -6.97 -1.91
CA ARG A 70 -10.33 -6.49 -0.56
C ARG A 70 -11.59 -5.62 -0.50
N LEU A 71 -11.83 -4.76 -1.49
CA LEU A 71 -13.04 -3.95 -1.56
C LEU A 71 -14.27 -4.79 -1.91
N LEU A 72 -14.15 -5.75 -2.83
CA LEU A 72 -15.23 -6.68 -3.16
C LEU A 72 -15.59 -7.56 -1.96
N GLU A 73 -14.65 -8.04 -1.17
CA GLU A 73 -14.94 -8.89 -0.01
C GLU A 73 -15.41 -8.10 1.22
N SER A 74 -15.42 -6.76 1.14
CA SER A 74 -15.86 -5.88 2.22
C SER A 74 -17.38 -5.80 2.38
N LYS A 75 -17.81 -5.05 3.42
CA LYS A 75 -19.20 -4.74 3.74
C LYS A 75 -19.80 -3.58 2.91
N LEU A 76 -19.06 -3.03 1.95
CA LEU A 76 -19.57 -1.95 1.09
C LEU A 76 -20.81 -2.41 0.31
N ASP A 77 -21.80 -1.52 0.27
CA ASP A 77 -22.97 -1.69 -0.60
C ASP A 77 -22.64 -1.35 -2.06
N GLY A 78 -23.58 -1.69 -2.94
CA GLY A 78 -23.43 -1.48 -4.38
C GLY A 78 -23.29 -0.02 -4.80
N ALA A 79 -23.95 0.91 -4.09
CA ALA A 79 -23.87 2.34 -4.39
C ALA A 79 -22.46 2.89 -4.12
N ARG A 80 -21.83 2.49 -3.01
CA ARG A 80 -20.46 2.88 -2.67
C ARG A 80 -19.45 2.21 -3.58
N LEU A 81 -19.62 0.93 -3.92
CA LEU A 81 -18.76 0.24 -4.89
C LEU A 81 -18.81 0.93 -6.26
N SER A 82 -20.00 1.27 -6.75
CA SER A 82 -20.16 1.99 -8.01
C SER A 82 -19.47 3.36 -7.98
N LYS A 83 -19.57 4.07 -6.85
CA LYS A 83 -18.89 5.37 -6.68
C LYS A 83 -17.36 5.24 -6.65
N ILE A 84 -16.82 4.20 -6.02
CA ILE A 84 -15.38 3.91 -6.09
C ILE A 84 -14.96 3.62 -7.53
N GLY A 85 -15.73 2.79 -8.24
CA GLY A 85 -15.49 2.49 -9.66
C GLY A 85 -15.44 3.75 -10.51
N GLN A 86 -16.39 4.68 -10.29
CA GLN A 86 -16.41 5.98 -10.95
C GLN A 86 -15.16 6.82 -10.64
N ILE A 87 -14.74 6.91 -9.37
CA ILE A 87 -13.53 7.64 -8.97
C ILE A 87 -12.30 7.10 -9.70
N ILE A 88 -12.17 5.77 -9.79
CA ILE A 88 -11.02 5.12 -10.44
C ILE A 88 -11.00 5.44 -11.95
N GLU A 89 -12.13 5.27 -12.64
CA GLU A 89 -12.24 5.56 -14.08
C GLU A 89 -12.00 7.05 -14.41
N GLU A 90 -12.58 7.96 -13.62
CA GLU A 90 -12.38 9.39 -13.80
C GLU A 90 -10.93 9.80 -13.52
N SER A 91 -10.32 9.27 -12.46
CA SER A 91 -8.90 9.48 -12.16
C SER A 91 -8.01 9.04 -13.32
N LYS A 92 -8.27 7.85 -13.85
CA LYS A 92 -7.53 7.32 -15.00
C LYS A 92 -7.66 8.22 -16.22
N SER A 93 -8.86 8.70 -16.53
CA SER A 93 -9.08 9.60 -17.68
C SER A 93 -8.35 10.94 -17.53
N ILE A 94 -8.17 11.44 -16.31
CA ILE A 94 -7.57 12.76 -16.07
C ILE A 94 -6.05 12.67 -15.94
N ARG A 95 -5.54 11.60 -15.34
CA ARG A 95 -4.14 11.53 -14.88
C ARG A 95 -3.37 10.27 -15.26
N GLY A 96 -4.03 9.27 -15.83
CA GLY A 96 -3.41 8.00 -16.22
C GLY A 96 -3.48 6.90 -15.16
N ASP A 97 -2.99 5.72 -15.53
CA ASP A 97 -3.24 4.49 -14.79
C ASP A 97 -2.55 4.41 -13.41
N MET A 98 -1.35 4.98 -13.28
CA MET A 98 -0.59 4.96 -12.01
C MET A 98 -1.23 5.85 -10.94
N ASP A 99 -1.77 7.00 -11.34
CA ASP A 99 -2.49 7.90 -10.42
C ASP A 99 -3.83 7.29 -10.01
N ALA A 100 -4.53 6.61 -10.92
CA ALA A 100 -5.70 5.83 -10.56
C ALA A 100 -5.35 4.72 -9.53
N LEU A 101 -4.17 4.09 -9.65
CA LEU A 101 -3.67 3.11 -8.68
C LEU A 101 -3.44 3.72 -7.31
N PHE A 102 -2.82 4.89 -7.32
CA PHE A 102 -2.57 5.64 -6.11
C PHE A 102 -3.87 6.03 -5.38
N ILE A 103 -4.87 6.54 -6.10
CA ILE A 103 -6.17 6.94 -5.52
C ILE A 103 -6.94 5.72 -5.00
N ALA A 104 -7.01 4.65 -5.78
CA ALA A 104 -7.68 3.42 -5.37
C ALA A 104 -7.10 2.85 -4.08
N GLU A 105 -5.77 2.90 -3.95
CA GLU A 105 -5.08 2.48 -2.74
C GLU A 105 -5.43 3.39 -1.55
N HIS A 106 -5.37 4.71 -1.71
CA HIS A 106 -5.70 5.64 -0.62
C HIS A 106 -7.14 5.51 -0.13
N LEU A 107 -8.09 5.34 -1.05
CA LEU A 107 -9.49 5.06 -0.69
C LEU A 107 -9.61 3.78 0.14
N LYS A 108 -8.95 2.69 -0.30
CA LYS A 108 -8.87 1.46 0.48
C LYS A 108 -8.33 1.76 1.88
N LEU A 109 -7.26 2.55 2.02
CA LEU A 109 -6.70 2.87 3.34
C LEU A 109 -7.68 3.60 4.23
N GLN A 110 -8.25 4.70 3.73
CA GLN A 110 -9.18 5.54 4.47
C GLN A 110 -10.40 4.74 4.95
N PHE A 111 -10.91 3.81 4.13
CA PHE A 111 -12.06 3.00 4.54
C PHE A 111 -11.72 1.96 5.59
N PHE A 112 -10.62 1.24 5.43
CA PHE A 112 -10.28 0.19 6.38
C PHE A 112 -9.74 0.73 7.70
N GLU A 113 -8.94 1.81 7.68
CA GLU A 113 -8.33 2.36 8.89
C GLU A 113 -9.25 3.37 9.60
N ASP A 114 -9.75 4.36 8.85
CA ASP A 114 -10.41 5.51 9.48
C ASP A 114 -11.86 5.16 9.77
N CYS A 115 -12.46 4.50 8.79
CA CYS A 115 -13.85 4.11 8.85
C CYS A 115 -14.04 2.71 9.43
N LYS A 116 -12.96 1.98 9.71
CA LYS A 116 -13.00 0.63 10.31
C LYS A 116 -13.93 -0.31 9.55
N LEU A 117 -13.80 -0.33 8.22
CA LEU A 117 -14.72 -1.04 7.31
C LEU A 117 -14.86 -2.55 7.59
N ASP A 118 -13.85 -3.17 8.18
CA ASP A 118 -13.84 -4.58 8.60
C ASP A 118 -14.44 -4.81 10.00
N SER A 119 -14.59 -3.76 10.81
CA SER A 119 -15.15 -3.86 12.16
C SER A 119 -16.66 -4.16 12.15
N GLU A 120 -17.21 -4.51 13.31
CA GLU A 120 -18.65 -4.73 13.47
C GLU A 120 -19.48 -3.47 13.18
N ASN A 121 -18.93 -2.30 13.46
CA ASN A 121 -19.59 -1.00 13.32
C ASN A 121 -18.74 -0.04 12.48
N PRO A 122 -18.70 -0.19 11.14
CA PRO A 122 -18.03 0.75 10.27
C PRO A 122 -18.64 2.15 10.35
N ASP A 123 -17.81 3.17 10.20
CA ASP A 123 -18.24 4.56 10.12
C ASP A 123 -18.67 4.91 8.68
N TRP A 124 -19.91 4.58 8.36
CA TRP A 124 -20.48 4.77 7.03
C TRP A 124 -20.54 6.25 6.59
N GLU A 125 -20.76 7.16 7.55
CA GLU A 125 -20.81 8.59 7.26
C GLU A 125 -19.42 9.12 6.87
N LEU A 126 -18.38 8.63 7.55
CA LEU A 126 -16.99 8.95 7.22
C LEU A 126 -16.57 8.38 5.85
N ILE A 127 -17.03 7.17 5.50
CA ILE A 127 -16.84 6.60 4.15
C ILE A 127 -17.45 7.52 3.09
N ASP A 128 -18.69 7.97 3.31
CA ASP A 128 -19.37 8.84 2.36
C ASP A 128 -18.70 10.21 2.26
N LYS A 129 -18.15 10.73 3.37
CA LYS A 129 -17.33 11.95 3.38
C LYS A 129 -16.10 11.80 2.49
N TYR A 130 -15.35 10.71 2.62
CA TYR A 130 -14.18 10.44 1.78
C TYR A 130 -14.55 10.29 0.30
N LEU A 131 -15.59 9.52 -0.01
CA LEU A 131 -16.06 9.35 -1.39
C LEU A 131 -16.48 10.69 -2.02
N ASN A 132 -17.15 11.55 -1.26
CA ASN A 132 -17.52 12.90 -1.71
C ASN A 132 -16.29 13.79 -1.93
N HIS A 133 -15.33 13.74 -1.03
CA HIS A 133 -14.07 14.48 -1.14
C HIS A 133 -13.34 14.12 -2.43
N TRP A 134 -13.08 12.84 -2.67
CA TRP A 134 -12.38 12.38 -3.88
C TRP A 134 -13.11 12.75 -5.18
N MET A 135 -14.43 12.60 -5.23
CA MET A 135 -15.22 13.02 -6.39
C MET A 135 -15.12 14.52 -6.66
N ASN A 136 -15.06 15.36 -5.61
CA ASN A 136 -14.92 16.80 -5.77
C ASN A 136 -13.49 17.17 -6.21
N SER A 137 -12.48 16.56 -5.60
CA SER A 137 -11.07 16.71 -5.98
C SER A 137 -10.83 16.39 -7.46
N LEU A 138 -11.45 15.33 -7.99
CA LEU A 138 -11.37 15.00 -9.41
C LEU A 138 -11.99 16.07 -10.32
N LYS A 139 -13.15 16.63 -9.95
CA LYS A 139 -13.79 17.73 -10.70
C LYS A 139 -12.92 18.98 -10.73
N GLU A 140 -12.29 19.29 -9.61
CA GLU A 140 -11.40 20.44 -9.45
C GLU A 140 -10.02 20.20 -10.07
N LYS A 141 -9.72 18.96 -10.50
CA LYS A 141 -8.40 18.53 -10.98
C LYS A 141 -7.29 18.82 -9.95
N GLU A 142 -7.60 18.70 -8.67
CA GLU A 142 -6.65 18.76 -7.58
C GLU A 142 -6.54 17.39 -6.92
N ILE A 143 -5.32 16.88 -6.70
CA ILE A 143 -5.12 15.75 -5.79
C ILE A 143 -4.83 16.35 -4.42
N GLY A 144 -5.89 16.63 -3.66
CA GLY A 144 -5.77 16.97 -2.25
C GLY A 144 -6.04 15.73 -1.43
N ILE A 145 -5.03 15.05 -0.90
CA ILE A 145 -5.28 14.00 0.10
C ILE A 145 -5.72 14.70 1.37
N LYS A 146 -6.98 14.50 1.76
CA LYS A 146 -7.50 14.95 3.04
C LYS A 146 -7.78 13.75 3.91
N TYR A 147 -7.66 13.98 5.20
CA TYR A 147 -8.05 13.03 6.23
C TYR A 147 -9.16 13.63 7.07
N TYR A 148 -10.01 12.77 7.61
CA TYR A 148 -11.12 13.13 8.45
C TYR A 148 -11.12 12.26 9.70
N CYS A 149 -11.57 12.82 10.81
CA CYS A 149 -11.79 12.11 12.06
C CYS A 149 -13.06 12.64 12.74
N ARG A 150 -13.51 11.98 13.81
CA ARG A 150 -14.57 12.51 14.66
C ARG A 150 -13.96 13.28 15.83
N ASP A 151 -14.49 14.47 16.09
CA ASP A 151 -14.14 15.24 17.28
C ASP A 151 -14.80 14.66 18.55
N GLU A 152 -14.60 15.33 19.69
CA GLU A 152 -15.20 14.92 20.98
C GLU A 152 -16.74 14.93 20.97
N ASN A 153 -17.35 15.68 20.06
CA ASN A 153 -18.81 15.76 19.89
C ASN A 153 -19.33 14.72 18.88
N GLY A 154 -18.43 13.98 18.23
CA GLY A 154 -18.77 13.03 17.18
C GLY A 154 -18.93 13.66 15.80
N GLU A 155 -18.59 14.93 15.61
CA GLU A 155 -18.69 15.62 14.32
C GLU A 155 -17.48 15.28 13.43
N ILE A 156 -17.72 15.10 12.12
CA ILE A 156 -16.65 14.82 11.18
C ILE A 156 -15.89 16.11 10.86
N ILE A 157 -14.63 16.17 11.31
CA ILE A 157 -13.74 17.30 11.08
C ILE A 157 -12.58 16.91 10.17
N GLU A 158 -12.00 17.90 9.49
CA GLU A 158 -10.74 17.70 8.77
C GLU A 158 -9.61 17.44 9.77
N ASP A 159 -8.99 16.28 9.64
CA ASP A 159 -7.84 15.89 10.43
C ASP A 159 -6.56 16.45 9.78
N ASN A 160 -6.44 17.77 9.85
CA ASN A 160 -5.28 18.51 9.36
C ASN A 160 -4.01 18.16 10.16
N GLU A 161 -4.20 17.71 11.40
CA GLU A 161 -3.10 17.17 12.19
C GLU A 161 -2.62 15.86 11.59
N ARG A 162 -3.45 14.99 11.01
CA ARG A 162 -3.00 13.72 10.40
C ARG A 162 -1.89 13.84 9.37
N VAL A 163 -1.88 14.91 8.58
CA VAL A 163 -0.80 15.18 7.63
C VAL A 163 0.49 15.55 8.37
N LEU A 164 0.37 16.29 9.49
CA LEU A 164 1.48 16.67 10.38
C LEU A 164 1.90 15.53 11.35
N THR A 165 0.97 14.64 11.66
CA THR A 165 1.01 13.44 12.50
C THR A 165 0.91 12.17 11.65
N THR A 166 1.45 12.20 10.42
CA THR A 166 1.93 11.02 9.67
C THR A 166 3.05 10.37 10.48
N GLY A 167 2.71 9.90 11.67
CA GLY A 167 3.57 9.41 12.72
C GLY A 167 3.24 7.94 13.00
N PRO A 168 3.44 7.45 14.23
CA PRO A 168 3.41 6.02 14.54
C PRO A 168 2.22 5.22 13.98
N SER A 169 1.01 5.80 13.94
CA SER A 169 -0.18 5.11 13.42
C SER A 169 -0.14 4.90 11.90
N PHE A 170 0.32 5.89 11.13
CA PHE A 170 0.50 5.75 9.69
C PHE A 170 1.59 4.72 9.37
N PHE A 171 2.69 4.72 10.12
CA PHE A 171 3.75 3.73 9.94
C PHE A 171 3.27 2.32 10.32
N ARG A 172 2.49 2.15 11.39
CA ARG A 172 1.84 0.86 11.68
C ARG A 172 1.02 0.35 10.51
N HIS A 173 0.31 1.24 9.84
CA HIS A 173 -0.47 0.89 8.67
C HIS A 173 0.43 0.49 7.48
N CYS A 174 1.42 1.29 7.11
CA CYS A 174 2.38 0.92 6.04
C CYS A 174 3.11 -0.39 6.35
N ALA A 175 3.40 -0.65 7.63
CA ALA A 175 3.96 -1.90 8.10
C ALA A 175 2.98 -3.07 7.93
N ALA A 176 1.68 -2.87 8.16
CA ALA A 176 0.64 -3.86 7.89
C ALA A 176 0.48 -4.10 6.38
N GLU A 177 0.58 -3.06 5.55
CA GLU A 177 0.61 -3.23 4.11
C GLU A 177 1.80 -4.07 3.65
N CYS A 178 2.95 -3.98 4.31
CA CYS A 178 4.07 -4.85 4.03
C CYS A 178 3.71 -6.33 4.31
N VAL A 179 3.01 -6.62 5.41
CA VAL A 179 2.51 -7.98 5.71
C VAL A 179 1.51 -8.45 4.65
N GLU A 180 0.55 -7.60 4.30
CA GLU A 180 -0.44 -7.88 3.26
C GLU A 180 0.21 -8.09 1.90
N TRP A 181 1.25 -7.33 1.58
CA TRP A 181 2.03 -7.49 0.35
C TRP A 181 2.65 -8.88 0.27
N PHE A 182 3.22 -9.38 1.37
CA PHE A 182 3.74 -10.73 1.46
C PHE A 182 2.65 -11.79 1.28
N PHE A 183 1.51 -11.61 1.95
CA PHE A 183 0.36 -12.50 1.80
C PHE A 183 -0.14 -12.54 0.35
N ASN A 184 -0.36 -11.37 -0.26
CA ASN A 184 -0.87 -11.24 -1.63
C ASN A 184 0.11 -11.73 -2.69
N MET A 185 1.41 -11.72 -2.40
CA MET A 185 2.43 -12.30 -3.27
C MET A 185 2.65 -13.80 -3.03
N GLU A 186 1.94 -14.41 -2.08
CA GLU A 186 2.15 -15.77 -1.59
C GLU A 186 3.61 -16.05 -1.19
N LEU A 187 4.25 -15.02 -0.65
CA LEU A 187 5.56 -15.13 -0.06
C LEU A 187 5.43 -15.80 1.31
N LYS A 188 6.56 -16.23 1.87
CA LYS A 188 6.58 -16.75 3.24
C LYS A 188 6.01 -15.67 4.17
N PRO A 189 4.95 -15.95 4.95
CA PRO A 189 4.32 -14.94 5.80
C PRO A 189 5.31 -14.29 6.75
N ILE A 190 5.13 -12.99 6.95
CA ILE A 190 5.93 -12.18 7.88
C ILE A 190 5.03 -11.67 9.01
N ASP A 191 5.54 -11.67 10.23
CA ASP A 191 4.74 -11.51 11.46
C ASP A 191 5.44 -10.63 12.52
N TYR A 192 6.25 -9.68 12.06
CA TYR A 192 7.06 -8.76 12.87
C TYR A 192 8.10 -9.43 13.78
N THR A 193 8.47 -10.66 13.46
CA THR A 193 9.61 -11.35 14.06
C THR A 193 10.94 -10.90 13.42
N PRO A 194 12.08 -11.02 14.12
CA PRO A 194 13.40 -10.77 13.53
C PRO A 194 13.65 -11.63 12.30
N GLU A 195 13.21 -12.88 12.30
CA GLU A 195 13.33 -13.81 11.18
C GLU A 195 12.54 -13.34 9.96
N SER A 196 11.45 -12.60 10.16
CA SER A 196 10.72 -11.97 9.07
C SER A 196 11.52 -10.87 8.36
N LEU A 197 12.46 -10.21 9.05
CA LEU A 197 13.34 -9.23 8.40
C LEU A 197 14.33 -9.91 7.44
N MET A 198 14.76 -11.15 7.74
CA MET A 198 15.58 -11.93 6.79
C MET A 198 14.79 -12.24 5.52
N GLU A 199 13.51 -12.58 5.68
CA GLU A 199 12.64 -12.82 4.52
C GLU A 199 12.38 -11.51 3.76
N LEU A 200 12.23 -10.38 4.47
CA LEU A 200 12.13 -9.07 3.84
C LEU A 200 13.35 -8.73 2.98
N ASP A 201 14.55 -8.92 3.53
CA ASP A 201 15.80 -8.76 2.80
C ASP A 201 15.82 -9.63 1.53
N ARG A 202 15.53 -10.94 1.68
CA ARG A 202 15.49 -11.90 0.58
C ARG A 202 14.52 -11.47 -0.53
N VAL A 203 13.33 -11.01 -0.16
CA VAL A 203 12.28 -10.62 -1.11
C VAL A 203 12.66 -9.33 -1.83
N VAL A 204 13.17 -8.33 -1.10
CA VAL A 204 13.61 -7.06 -1.68
C VAL A 204 14.70 -7.30 -2.71
N ASP A 205 15.74 -8.04 -2.35
CA ASP A 205 16.86 -8.35 -3.24
C ASP A 205 16.48 -9.23 -4.44
N ALA A 206 15.49 -10.11 -4.30
CA ALA A 206 15.09 -11.03 -5.36
C ALA A 206 14.09 -10.43 -6.36
N HIS A 207 13.22 -9.50 -5.93
CA HIS A 207 12.08 -9.05 -6.74
C HIS A 207 12.24 -7.63 -7.28
N TRP A 208 13.16 -6.82 -6.76
CA TRP A 208 13.31 -5.44 -7.17
C TRP A 208 14.65 -5.22 -7.88
N PRO A 209 14.64 -4.96 -9.19
CA PRO A 209 15.86 -4.62 -9.91
C PRO A 209 16.38 -3.27 -9.39
N ARG A 210 17.54 -3.28 -8.75
CA ARG A 210 18.14 -2.07 -8.16
C ARG A 210 18.37 -0.95 -9.19
N GLU A 211 18.57 -1.34 -10.45
CA GLU A 211 18.69 -0.43 -11.60
C GLU A 211 17.44 0.44 -11.79
N LEU A 212 16.26 -0.06 -11.42
CA LEU A 212 14.99 0.67 -11.55
C LEU A 212 14.95 1.93 -10.69
N PHE A 213 15.62 1.90 -9.53
CA PHE A 213 15.56 2.96 -8.53
C PHE A 213 16.88 3.70 -8.34
N ARG A 214 17.98 3.27 -8.98
CA ARG A 214 19.33 3.80 -8.71
C ARG A 214 19.38 5.33 -8.72
N ASP A 215 18.81 5.95 -9.76
CA ASP A 215 18.90 7.40 -10.00
C ASP A 215 17.57 8.14 -9.77
N ILE A 216 16.53 7.44 -9.30
CA ILE A 216 15.21 8.02 -9.05
C ILE A 216 15.23 8.82 -7.76
N SER A 217 14.81 10.08 -7.80
CA SER A 217 14.53 10.86 -6.59
C SER A 217 13.13 10.55 -6.08
N ILE A 218 12.96 10.27 -4.78
CA ILE A 218 11.64 10.06 -4.14
C ILE A 218 10.73 11.29 -4.25
N ASN A 219 11.28 12.45 -4.58
CA ASN A 219 10.54 13.70 -4.76
C ASN A 219 10.44 14.13 -6.23
N SER A 220 10.77 13.27 -7.19
CA SER A 220 10.54 13.58 -8.61
C SER A 220 9.10 13.26 -9.02
N ASP A 221 8.68 13.86 -10.13
CA ASP A 221 7.39 13.62 -10.77
C ASP A 221 7.37 12.33 -11.63
N GLU A 222 8.42 11.51 -11.55
CA GLU A 222 8.52 10.27 -12.31
C GLU A 222 7.62 9.18 -11.70
N PRO A 223 6.91 8.35 -12.49
CA PRO A 223 6.06 7.29 -11.96
C PRO A 223 6.79 6.33 -11.00
N GLN A 224 8.07 6.06 -11.25
CA GLN A 224 8.93 5.22 -10.42
C GLN A 224 9.18 5.83 -9.04
N SER A 225 9.13 7.16 -8.91
CA SER A 225 9.27 7.89 -7.64
C SER A 225 8.15 7.53 -6.67
N ILE A 226 6.91 7.47 -7.16
CA ILE A 226 5.73 7.10 -6.37
C ILE A 226 5.84 5.65 -5.89
N VAL A 227 6.27 4.74 -6.78
CA VAL A 227 6.49 3.33 -6.43
C VAL A 227 7.58 3.20 -5.36
N LEU A 228 8.71 3.88 -5.55
CA LEU A 228 9.81 3.86 -4.60
C LEU A 228 9.39 4.40 -3.24
N LEU A 229 8.70 5.55 -3.21
CA LEU A 229 8.17 6.14 -1.97
C LEU A 229 7.28 5.15 -1.22
N LYS A 230 6.36 4.49 -1.92
CA LYS A 230 5.46 3.49 -1.31
C LYS A 230 6.24 2.33 -0.72
N LEU A 231 7.19 1.77 -1.47
CA LEU A 231 8.02 0.66 -1.01
C LEU A 231 8.87 1.03 0.21
N VAL A 232 9.44 2.23 0.21
CA VAL A 232 10.20 2.79 1.33
C VAL A 232 9.33 2.96 2.56
N LEU A 233 8.13 3.52 2.41
CA LEU A 233 7.19 3.69 3.51
C LEU A 233 6.75 2.33 4.07
N MET A 234 6.41 1.36 3.23
CA MET A 234 5.98 0.02 3.67
C MET A 234 7.08 -0.72 4.42
N THR A 235 8.26 -0.87 3.79
CA THR A 235 9.35 -1.68 4.34
C THR A 235 10.09 -0.98 5.48
N GLY A 236 10.27 0.33 5.40
CA GLY A 236 10.84 1.14 6.48
C GLY A 236 9.94 1.15 7.70
N SER A 237 8.62 1.28 7.51
CA SER A 237 7.69 1.16 8.63
C SER A 237 7.64 -0.24 9.21
N TYR A 238 7.73 -1.28 8.38
CA TYR A 238 7.82 -2.67 8.84
C TYR A 238 9.03 -2.89 9.76
N LEU A 239 10.22 -2.46 9.34
CA LEU A 239 11.41 -2.46 10.19
C LEU A 239 11.17 -1.68 11.49
N GLY A 240 10.60 -0.48 11.39
CA GLY A 240 10.30 0.36 12.54
C GLY A 240 9.42 -0.34 13.57
N GLU A 241 8.36 -1.01 13.12
CA GLU A 241 7.46 -1.76 14.01
C GLU A 241 8.10 -3.00 14.62
N VAL A 242 9.01 -3.69 13.91
CA VAL A 242 9.82 -4.76 14.52
C VAL A 242 10.69 -4.21 15.66
N LEU A 243 11.35 -3.07 15.43
CA LEU A 243 12.19 -2.43 16.45
C LEU A 243 11.38 -1.95 17.66
N VAL A 244 10.19 -1.37 17.45
CA VAL A 244 9.25 -1.00 18.53
C VAL A 244 8.88 -2.22 19.38
N ARG A 245 8.47 -3.31 18.74
CA ARG A 245 7.94 -4.50 19.43
C ARG A 245 9.00 -5.35 20.10
N ARG A 246 10.20 -5.44 19.50
CA ARG A 246 11.24 -6.37 19.95
C ARG A 246 12.32 -5.71 20.79
N LEU A 247 12.63 -4.44 20.55
CA LEU A 247 13.70 -3.72 21.23
C LEU A 247 13.20 -2.53 22.07
N GLY A 248 11.88 -2.36 22.19
CA GLY A 248 11.28 -1.25 22.95
C GLY A 248 11.52 0.12 22.30
N GLY A 249 11.74 0.14 20.98
CA GLY A 249 11.91 1.37 20.23
C GLY A 249 10.65 2.25 20.27
N ARG A 250 10.83 3.55 20.01
CA ARG A 250 9.71 4.52 19.91
C ARG A 250 9.88 5.38 18.68
N TRP A 251 8.77 5.65 17.99
CA TRP A 251 8.75 6.63 16.91
C TRP A 251 8.95 8.04 17.48
N GLU A 252 9.95 8.75 16.98
CA GLU A 252 10.24 10.16 17.27
C GLU A 252 10.36 10.94 15.96
N LYS A 253 10.12 12.24 16.01
CA LYS A 253 10.33 13.15 14.88
C LYS A 253 11.42 14.16 15.24
N SER A 254 12.38 14.36 14.36
CA SER A 254 13.37 15.43 14.47
C SER A 254 13.48 16.23 13.18
N GLU A 255 14.01 17.45 13.27
CA GLU A 255 14.16 18.33 12.10
C GLU A 255 15.16 17.77 11.07
N ASP A 256 16.19 17.06 11.53
CA ASP A 256 17.30 16.55 10.72
C ASP A 256 17.03 15.19 10.06
N LEU A 257 16.29 14.30 10.72
CA LEU A 257 16.02 12.95 10.25
C LEU A 257 14.56 12.72 9.85
N GLY A 258 13.68 13.67 10.15
CA GLY A 258 12.25 13.43 10.10
C GLY A 258 11.83 12.36 11.12
N TRP A 259 10.90 11.49 10.73
CA TRP A 259 10.45 10.38 11.54
C TRP A 259 11.48 9.25 11.58
N HIS A 260 11.77 8.77 12.78
CA HIS A 260 12.77 7.75 13.04
C HIS A 260 12.41 6.93 14.28
N ILE A 261 13.12 5.82 14.49
CA ILE A 261 13.02 5.04 15.73
C ILE A 261 14.12 5.47 16.71
N ARG A 262 13.72 5.72 17.96
CA ARG A 262 14.63 5.86 19.09
C ARG A 262 14.68 4.57 19.89
N ILE A 263 15.88 4.01 20.08
CA ILE A 263 16.16 2.93 21.03
C ILE A 263 17.25 3.42 21.95
N LYS A 264 16.96 3.56 23.26
CA LYS A 264 17.86 4.21 24.23
C LYS A 264 18.30 5.58 23.70
N GLU A 265 19.59 5.77 23.43
CA GLU A 265 20.15 7.01 22.86
C GLU A 265 20.29 6.97 21.33
N THR A 266 20.16 5.81 20.69
CA THR A 266 20.39 5.65 19.25
C THR A 266 19.16 6.07 18.44
N ARG A 267 19.37 6.94 17.43
CA ARG A 267 18.37 7.31 16.42
C ARG A 267 18.55 6.48 15.16
N ILE A 268 17.49 5.87 14.66
CA ILE A 268 17.50 4.98 13.51
C ILE A 268 16.52 5.49 12.46
N ASN A 269 17.04 6.01 11.34
CA ASN A 269 16.22 6.39 10.20
C ASN A 269 15.89 5.16 9.35
N VAL A 270 14.79 4.49 9.70
CA VAL A 270 14.32 3.27 9.05
C VAL A 270 13.89 3.47 7.60
N PHE A 271 13.48 4.68 7.21
CA PHE A 271 13.11 4.99 5.83
C PHE A 271 14.34 5.13 4.93
N ASN A 272 15.41 5.75 5.42
CA ASN A 272 16.69 5.77 4.70
C ASN A 272 17.29 4.36 4.56
N ILE A 273 17.14 3.50 5.58
CA ILE A 273 17.55 2.08 5.47
C ILE A 273 16.74 1.38 4.38
N ALA A 274 15.43 1.57 4.37
CA ALA A 274 14.56 1.01 3.34
C ALA A 274 14.89 1.53 1.94
N GLU A 275 15.09 2.83 1.79
CA GLU A 275 15.48 3.44 0.51
C GLU A 275 16.78 2.85 -0.01
N LYS A 276 17.80 2.73 0.86
CA LYS A 276 19.05 2.06 0.50
C LYS A 276 18.85 0.62 0.11
N ALA A 277 17.95 -0.12 0.77
CA ALA A 277 17.65 -1.51 0.42
C ALA A 277 17.11 -1.68 -1.02
N PHE A 278 16.49 -0.65 -1.60
CA PHE A 278 16.01 -0.68 -3.00
C PHE A 278 17.07 -0.21 -4.02
N ARG A 279 18.16 0.42 -3.57
CA ARG A 279 19.26 0.90 -4.42
C ARG A 279 20.51 0.01 -4.31
N GLU A 280 20.70 -0.62 -3.16
CA GLU A 280 21.85 -1.40 -2.74
C GLU A 280 21.39 -2.74 -2.16
N THR A 281 22.25 -3.43 -1.41
CA THR A 281 21.87 -4.68 -0.75
C THR A 281 21.01 -4.41 0.46
N SER A 282 19.90 -5.13 0.55
CA SER A 282 19.00 -5.07 1.68
C SER A 282 19.71 -5.45 2.99
N SER A 283 19.35 -4.78 4.08
CA SER A 283 20.04 -4.92 5.38
C SER A 283 19.12 -4.73 6.58
N PHE A 284 17.83 -5.02 6.41
CA PHE A 284 16.83 -4.91 7.47
C PHE A 284 17.17 -5.81 8.66
N TYR A 285 17.54 -7.07 8.39
CA TYR A 285 17.88 -8.03 9.45
C TYR A 285 19.21 -7.69 10.13
N GLU A 286 20.25 -7.35 9.35
CA GLU A 286 21.54 -6.95 9.91
C GLU A 286 21.41 -5.69 10.77
N THR A 287 20.60 -4.73 10.34
CA THR A 287 20.28 -3.55 11.15
C THR A 287 19.66 -3.93 12.50
N PHE A 288 18.70 -4.85 12.50
CA PHE A 288 18.11 -5.37 13.74
C PHE A 288 19.16 -6.02 14.66
N LYS A 289 20.01 -6.90 14.11
CA LYS A 289 21.05 -7.61 14.87
C LYS A 289 22.11 -6.70 15.47
N LEU A 290 22.43 -5.59 14.81
CA LEU A 290 23.32 -4.58 15.36
C LEU A 290 22.69 -3.85 16.55
N LEU A 291 21.42 -3.48 16.44
CA LEU A 291 20.69 -2.77 17.49
C LEU A 291 20.38 -3.65 18.71
N GLU A 292 20.12 -4.94 18.51
CA GLU A 292 19.88 -5.90 19.60
C GLU A 292 21.07 -6.01 20.56
N LYS A 293 22.29 -5.76 20.09
CA LYS A 293 23.53 -5.81 20.89
C LYS A 293 23.79 -4.54 21.70
N THR A 294 23.00 -3.48 21.53
CA THR A 294 23.21 -2.14 22.10
C THR A 294 22.34 -1.92 23.34
#